data_AF-A0A969H960-F1
#
_entry.id   AF-A0A969H960-F1
#
_cell.length_a   1.000
_cell.length_b   1.000
_cell.length_c   1.000
_cell.angle_alpha   90.00
_cell.angle_beta   90.00
_cell.angle_gamma   90.00
#
_symmetry.space_group_name_H-M   'P 1'
#
loop_
_entity.id
_entity.type
_entity.pdbx_description
1 polymer ?
#
loop_
_entity_poly.entity_id
_entity_poly.type
_entity_poly.pdbx_seq_one_letter_code
_entity_poly.pdbx_strand_id
1 'polypeptide(L)'
;MPLVSAKEILIDARARKYGIPSLLAGNLEMVLGQVRAAEAENAPLLLAFNQGVTPQIPLEIGVPLMVTAARLATVPVATILDHGHSLEDIVKTIQLGSSSVMFDGSDLPYEENVRQTAEIVRVAHAVGVSVEAELGSIGGSSIELGYAAPASTGETRSVLYRPR
;
A
#
# COMPACT_ATOMS: atom_id res chain seq x y z
N MET A 1 4.51 0.20 -21.29
CA MET A 1 3.38 0.77 -20.54
C MET A 1 2.43 -0.39 -20.29
N PRO A 2 1.82 -0.56 -19.09
CA PRO A 2 1.42 0.55 -18.21
C PRO A 2 1.74 0.37 -16.72
N LEU A 3 2.72 1.15 -16.26
CA LEU A 3 2.72 1.67 -14.89
C LEU A 3 1.72 2.83 -14.84
N VAL A 4 0.74 2.77 -13.94
CA VAL A 4 -0.29 3.79 -13.73
C VAL A 4 -0.33 4.23 -12.27
N SER A 5 -0.94 5.37 -11.99
CA SER A 5 -1.15 5.80 -10.61
C SER A 5 -2.30 5.01 -9.94
N ALA A 6 -2.25 4.80 -8.62
CA ALA A 6 -3.36 4.18 -7.91
C ALA A 6 -4.65 4.98 -8.05
N LYS A 7 -4.56 6.32 -8.08
CA LYS A 7 -5.71 7.21 -8.33
C LYS A 7 -6.45 6.85 -9.62
N GLU A 8 -5.73 6.59 -10.71
CA GLU A 8 -6.33 6.30 -12.01
C GLU A 8 -7.19 5.04 -11.96
N ILE A 9 -6.61 3.94 -11.48
CA ILE A 9 -7.32 2.66 -11.40
C ILE A 9 -8.45 2.69 -10.36
N LEU A 10 -8.27 3.41 -9.24
CA LEU A 10 -9.30 3.54 -8.19
C LEU A 10 -10.48 4.41 -8.63
N ILE A 11 -10.26 5.41 -9.50
CA ILE A 11 -11.37 6.19 -10.07
C ILE A 11 -12.26 5.29 -10.93
N ASP A 12 -11.68 4.45 -11.80
CA ASP A 12 -12.46 3.48 -12.60
C ASP A 12 -13.16 2.46 -11.70
N ALA A 13 -12.44 1.89 -10.73
CA ALA A 13 -12.97 0.92 -9.78
C ALA A 13 -14.17 1.45 -8.99
N ARG A 14 -14.09 2.71 -8.52
CA ARG A 14 -15.20 3.37 -7.83
C ARG A 14 -16.40 3.59 -8.76
N ALA A 15 -16.17 4.07 -9.98
CA ALA A 15 -17.24 4.32 -10.95
C ALA A 15 -17.98 3.04 -11.33
N ARG A 16 -17.23 1.93 -11.46
CA ARG A 16 -17.73 0.62 -11.88
C ARG A 16 -18.04 -0.34 -10.73
N LYS A 17 -17.85 0.10 -9.49
CA LYS A 17 -18.20 -0.62 -8.25
C LYS A 17 -17.49 -1.98 -8.10
N TYR A 18 -16.17 -2.01 -8.33
CA TYR A 18 -15.33 -3.17 -8.05
C TYR A 18 -14.13 -2.79 -7.17
N GLY A 19 -13.42 -3.79 -6.65
CA GLY A 19 -12.20 -3.61 -5.85
C GLY A 19 -10.95 -4.01 -6.64
N ILE A 20 -9.81 -3.43 -6.29
CA ILE A 20 -8.51 -3.74 -6.90
C ILE A 20 -7.69 -4.52 -5.88
N PRO A 21 -7.10 -5.67 -6.24
CA PRO A 21 -6.19 -6.38 -5.35
C PRO A 21 -4.93 -5.53 -5.12
N SER A 22 -4.67 -5.20 -3.85
CA SER A 22 -3.38 -4.68 -3.36
C SER A 22 -2.65 -5.82 -2.67
N LEU A 23 -1.55 -6.30 -3.26
CA LEU A 23 -0.87 -7.52 -2.82
C LEU A 23 0.58 -7.23 -2.47
N LEU A 24 1.04 -7.79 -1.35
CA LEU A 24 2.43 -7.70 -0.94
C LEU A 24 3.34 -8.35 -2.00
N ALA A 25 4.26 -7.56 -2.53
CA ALA A 25 5.26 -7.91 -3.51
C ALA A 25 6.62 -8.18 -2.84
N GLY A 26 6.63 -9.12 -1.89
CA GLY A 26 7.76 -9.33 -0.98
C GLY A 26 8.98 -10.06 -1.56
N ASN A 27 8.89 -10.60 -2.78
CA ASN A 27 10.01 -11.20 -3.51
C ASN A 27 9.72 -11.27 -5.02
N LEU A 28 10.68 -11.76 -5.80
CA LEU A 28 10.58 -11.87 -7.26
C LEU A 28 9.43 -12.79 -7.70
N GLU A 29 9.30 -13.96 -7.07
CA GLU A 29 8.29 -14.96 -7.41
C GLU A 29 6.87 -14.44 -7.18
N MET A 30 6.65 -13.70 -6.09
CA MET A 30 5.37 -13.04 -5.79
C MET A 30 5.05 -12.00 -6.86
N VAL A 31 5.99 -11.11 -7.18
CA VAL A 31 5.79 -10.07 -8.21
C VAL A 31 5.40 -10.69 -9.55
N LEU A 32 6.17 -11.67 -10.01
CA LEU A 32 5.91 -12.33 -11.30
C LEU A 32 4.59 -13.10 -11.29
N GLY A 33 4.27 -13.80 -10.20
CA GLY A 33 3.02 -14.54 -10.06
C GLY A 33 1.79 -13.64 -10.05
N GLN A 34 1.85 -12.53 -9.31
CA GLN A 34 0.76 -11.57 -9.20
C GLN A 34 0.49 -10.87 -10.54
N VAL A 35 1.54 -10.43 -11.24
CA VAL A 35 1.39 -9.82 -12.58
C VAL A 35 0.79 -10.82 -13.56
N ARG A 36 1.30 -12.06 -13.62
CA ARG A 36 0.74 -13.10 -14.51
C ARG A 36 -0.73 -13.38 -14.23
N ALA A 37 -1.12 -13.42 -12.97
CA ALA A 37 -2.53 -13.60 -12.59
C ALA A 37 -3.39 -12.42 -13.04
N ALA A 38 -2.94 -11.18 -12.81
CA ALA A 38 -3.65 -9.99 -13.24
C ALA A 38 -3.81 -9.93 -14.77
N GLU A 39 -2.78 -10.32 -15.52
CA GLU A 39 -2.83 -10.41 -16.98
C GLU A 39 -3.80 -11.48 -17.47
N ALA A 40 -3.79 -12.67 -16.86
CA ALA A 40 -4.72 -13.75 -17.22
C ALA A 40 -6.19 -13.35 -17.00
N GLU A 41 -6.46 -12.61 -15.92
CA GLU A 41 -7.80 -12.13 -15.56
C GLU A 41 -8.18 -10.80 -16.23
N ASN A 42 -7.28 -10.20 -17.03
CA ASN A 42 -7.45 -8.86 -17.61
C ASN A 42 -7.87 -7.80 -16.56
N ALA A 43 -7.28 -7.88 -15.37
CA ALA A 43 -7.65 -7.09 -14.20
C ALA A 43 -6.54 -6.11 -13.79
N PRO A 44 -6.89 -4.93 -13.26
CA PRO A 44 -5.89 -4.02 -12.68
C PRO A 44 -5.30 -4.62 -11.39
N LEU A 45 -4.05 -4.25 -11.09
CA LEU A 45 -3.32 -4.72 -9.92
C LEU A 45 -2.61 -3.56 -9.21
N LEU A 46 -2.49 -3.68 -7.89
CA LEU A 46 -1.63 -2.84 -7.10
C LEU A 46 -0.56 -3.72 -6.40
N LEU A 47 0.72 -3.49 -6.73
CA LEU A 47 1.86 -4.14 -6.09
C LEU A 47 2.30 -3.31 -4.88
N ALA A 48 2.27 -3.91 -3.70
CA ALA A 48 2.59 -3.24 -2.44
C ALA A 48 3.94 -3.69 -1.89
N PHE A 49 4.76 -2.72 -1.47
CA PHE A 49 5.99 -3.00 -0.72
C PHE A 49 5.87 -2.43 0.67
N ASN A 50 6.07 -3.29 1.67
CA ASN A 50 5.95 -2.94 3.08
C ASN A 50 7.26 -3.31 3.80
N GLN A 51 8.01 -2.30 4.24
CA GLN A 51 9.30 -2.53 4.94
C GLN A 51 9.12 -3.23 6.29
N GLY A 52 7.98 -3.07 6.96
CA GLY A 52 7.68 -3.78 8.21
C GLY A 52 7.52 -5.29 8.01
N VAL A 53 7.02 -5.72 6.85
CA VAL A 53 6.83 -7.15 6.52
C VAL A 53 8.07 -7.75 5.86
N THR A 54 8.82 -6.98 5.06
CA THR A 54 10.07 -7.43 4.42
C THR A 54 11.28 -6.58 4.81
N PRO A 55 11.65 -6.51 6.10
CA PRO A 55 12.71 -5.62 6.59
C PRO A 55 14.10 -5.94 6.03
N GLN A 56 14.30 -7.17 5.56
CA GLN A 56 15.55 -7.64 4.94
C GLN A 56 15.75 -7.12 3.51
N ILE A 57 14.73 -6.52 2.88
CA ILE A 57 14.81 -6.02 1.51
C ILE A 57 14.89 -4.49 1.55
N PRO A 58 15.99 -3.88 1.09
CA PRO A 58 16.07 -2.42 0.94
C PRO A 58 15.05 -1.90 -0.09
N LEU A 59 14.56 -0.68 0.11
CA LEU A 59 13.66 0.00 -0.84
C LEU A 59 14.27 0.05 -2.25
N GLU A 60 15.58 0.29 -2.34
CA GLU A 60 16.36 0.39 -3.57
C GLU A 60 16.37 -0.90 -4.39
N ILE A 61 15.97 -2.03 -3.80
CA ILE A 61 15.81 -3.31 -4.50
C ILE A 61 14.32 -3.60 -4.70
N GLY A 62 13.53 -3.51 -3.64
CA GLY A 62 12.11 -3.89 -3.67
C GLY A 62 11.26 -2.99 -4.58
N VAL A 63 11.42 -1.67 -4.48
CA VAL A 63 10.62 -0.71 -5.26
C VAL A 63 10.93 -0.81 -6.76
N PRO A 64 12.21 -0.78 -7.21
CA PRO A 64 12.50 -0.92 -8.64
C PRO A 64 12.07 -2.25 -9.23
N LEU A 65 12.07 -3.34 -8.45
CA LEU A 65 11.57 -4.65 -8.89
C LEU A 65 10.08 -4.56 -9.29
N MET A 66 9.23 -4.03 -8.40
CA MET A 66 7.80 -3.86 -8.68
C MET A 66 7.56 -2.89 -9.85
N VAL A 67 8.26 -1.75 -9.86
CA VAL A 67 8.13 -0.73 -10.90
C VAL A 67 8.49 -1.29 -12.27
N THR A 68 9.53 -2.10 -12.34
CA THR A 68 9.95 -2.76 -13.59
C THR A 68 8.90 -3.76 -14.04
N ALA A 69 8.39 -4.61 -13.14
CA ALA A 69 7.34 -5.57 -13.47
C ALA A 69 6.04 -4.88 -13.95
N ALA A 70 5.62 -3.81 -13.26
CA ALA A 70 4.45 -3.02 -13.63
C ALA A 70 4.59 -2.40 -15.04
N ARG A 71 5.78 -1.90 -15.40
CA ARG A 71 6.02 -1.31 -16.74
C ARG A 71 5.97 -2.33 -17.87
N LEU A 72 6.31 -3.59 -17.57
CA LEU A 72 6.33 -4.72 -18.50
C LEU A 72 4.98 -5.43 -18.62
N ALA A 73 4.07 -5.23 -17.66
CA ALA A 73 2.74 -5.81 -17.67
C ALA A 73 1.92 -5.33 -18.88
N THR A 74 0.93 -6.12 -19.26
CA THR A 74 -0.05 -5.82 -20.33
C THR A 74 -1.37 -5.25 -19.81
N VAL A 75 -1.61 -5.34 -18.50
CA VAL A 75 -2.74 -4.73 -17.78
C VAL A 75 -2.28 -3.52 -16.94
N PRO A 76 -3.17 -2.61 -16.52
CA PRO A 76 -2.80 -1.49 -15.66
C PRO A 76 -2.28 -1.96 -14.29
N VAL A 77 -1.03 -1.64 -13.98
CA VAL A 77 -0.42 -1.96 -12.68
C VAL A 77 0.05 -0.68 -12.00
N ALA A 78 -0.41 -0.46 -10.77
CA ALA A 78 0.13 0.54 -9.85
C ALA A 78 1.10 -0.11 -8.86
N THR A 79 2.00 0.69 -8.31
CA THR A 79 2.87 0.31 -7.18
C THR A 79 2.65 1.26 -6.02
N ILE A 80 2.71 0.76 -4.78
CA ILE A 80 2.60 1.55 -3.55
C ILE A 80 3.70 1.19 -2.55
N LEU A 81 4.24 2.19 -1.87
CA LEU A 81 4.85 1.97 -0.54
C LEU A 81 3.72 1.84 0.47
N ASP A 82 3.61 0.68 1.08
CA ASP A 82 2.58 0.34 2.05
C ASP A 82 3.09 0.57 3.48
N HIS A 83 2.29 1.27 4.29
CA HIS A 83 2.64 1.72 5.64
C HIS A 83 3.98 2.48 5.74
N GLY A 84 4.16 3.52 4.92
CA GLY A 84 5.33 4.41 5.04
C GLY A 84 5.26 5.29 6.29
N HIS A 85 6.29 5.27 7.14
CA HIS A 85 6.30 6.00 8.43
C HIS A 85 7.08 7.31 8.41
N SER A 86 7.90 7.56 7.38
CA SER A 86 8.75 8.75 7.32
C SER A 86 8.67 9.46 5.97
N LEU A 87 8.81 10.79 6.00
CA LEU A 87 8.92 11.59 4.78
C LEU A 87 10.13 11.15 3.94
N GLU A 88 11.22 10.72 4.59
CA GLU A 88 12.44 10.25 3.92
C GLU A 88 12.16 9.00 3.08
N ASP A 89 11.55 7.97 3.67
CA ASP A 89 11.23 6.71 2.96
C ASP A 89 10.23 6.95 1.83
N ILE A 90 9.26 7.84 2.05
CA ILE A 90 8.29 8.23 1.04
C ILE A 90 8.96 8.94 -0.14
N VAL A 91 9.79 9.95 0.13
CA VAL A 91 10.53 10.68 -0.92
C VAL A 91 11.45 9.73 -1.67
N LYS A 92 12.15 8.85 -0.95
CA LYS A 92 13.01 7.83 -1.55
C LYS A 92 12.22 6.87 -2.45
N THR A 93 11.06 6.40 -2.01
CA THR A 93 10.19 5.52 -2.81
C THR A 93 9.68 6.22 -4.07
N ILE A 94 9.32 7.50 -3.97
CA ILE A 94 8.96 8.34 -5.12
C ILE A 94 10.14 8.41 -6.11
N GLN A 95 11.36 8.69 -5.62
CA GLN A 95 12.57 8.74 -6.45
C GLN A 95 12.88 7.41 -7.15
N LEU A 96 12.58 6.29 -6.48
CA LEU A 96 12.72 4.94 -7.04
C LEU A 96 11.64 4.59 -8.07
N GLY A 97 10.69 5.50 -8.31
CA GLY A 97 9.74 5.43 -9.41
C GLY A 97 8.41 4.79 -9.05
N SER A 98 8.07 4.65 -7.76
CA SER A 98 6.75 4.18 -7.37
C SER A 98 5.66 5.16 -7.83
N SER A 99 4.53 4.62 -8.29
CA SER A 99 3.40 5.41 -8.77
C SER A 99 2.52 5.98 -7.65
N SER A 100 2.62 5.41 -6.45
CA SER A 100 1.82 5.74 -5.27
C SER A 100 2.63 5.52 -3.99
N VAL A 101 2.21 6.17 -2.91
CA VAL A 101 2.76 6.01 -1.55
C VAL A 101 1.63 6.08 -0.53
N MET A 102 1.75 5.32 0.55
CA MET A 102 0.91 5.44 1.74
C MET A 102 1.74 6.04 2.87
N PHE A 103 1.17 7.02 3.55
CA PHE A 103 1.67 7.48 4.84
C PHE A 103 0.80 6.95 5.96
N ASP A 104 1.42 6.17 6.84
CA ASP A 104 0.77 5.68 8.04
C ASP A 104 1.18 6.52 9.25
N GLY A 105 0.33 7.50 9.53
CA GLY A 105 0.40 8.35 10.73
C GLY A 105 -0.68 7.98 11.76
N SER A 106 -1.23 6.77 11.73
CA SER A 106 -2.32 6.33 12.62
C SER A 106 -2.01 6.55 14.10
N ASP A 107 -0.74 6.37 14.47
CA ASP A 107 -0.25 6.44 15.85
C ASP A 107 0.09 7.87 16.29
N LEU A 108 -0.01 8.85 15.38
CA LEU A 108 0.24 10.25 15.70
C LEU A 108 -1.03 10.94 16.23
N PRO A 109 -0.89 11.99 17.06
CA PRO A 109 -1.99 12.90 17.33
C PRO A 109 -2.62 13.41 16.02
N TYR A 110 -3.94 13.52 15.98
CA TYR A 110 -4.69 13.87 14.76
C TYR A 110 -4.11 15.06 13.99
N GLU A 111 -3.86 16.18 14.67
CA GLU A 111 -3.31 17.38 14.05
C GLU A 111 -1.92 17.16 13.42
N GLU A 112 -1.11 16.32 14.05
CA GLU A 112 0.22 15.98 13.54
C GLU A 112 0.14 15.04 12.33
N ASN A 113 -0.76 14.06 12.36
CA ASN A 113 -1.05 13.23 11.18
C ASN A 113 -1.51 14.10 9.99
N VAL A 114 -2.47 15.00 10.21
CA VAL A 114 -2.96 15.93 9.16
C VAL A 114 -1.81 16.78 8.62
N ARG A 115 -0.97 17.34 9.49
CA ARG A 115 0.17 18.18 9.11
C ARG A 115 1.18 17.41 8.24
N GLN A 116 1.60 16.22 8.68
CA GLN A 116 2.58 15.41 7.96
C GLN A 116 2.00 14.86 6.64
N THR A 117 0.76 14.38 6.66
CA THR A 117 0.03 13.95 5.46
C THR A 117 -0.03 15.08 4.42
N ALA A 118 -0.35 16.31 4.84
CA ALA A 118 -0.41 17.45 3.92
C ALA A 118 0.94 17.77 3.26
N GLU A 119 2.03 17.63 4.01
CA GLU A 119 3.39 17.80 3.48
C GLU A 119 3.72 16.73 2.44
N ILE A 120 3.41 15.47 2.73
CA ILE A 120 3.61 14.33 1.83
C ILE A 120 2.80 14.48 0.56
N VAL A 121 1.51 14.84 0.69
CA VAL A 121 0.61 15.15 -0.43
C VAL A 121 1.21 16.22 -1.32
N ARG A 122 1.74 17.31 -0.75
CA ARG A 122 2.36 18.39 -1.52
C ARG A 122 3.56 17.90 -2.34
N VAL A 123 4.43 17.09 -1.75
CA VAL A 123 5.64 16.58 -2.43
C VAL A 123 5.29 15.55 -3.50
N ALA A 124 4.43 14.58 -3.18
CA ALA A 124 4.03 13.52 -4.10
C ALA A 124 3.23 14.07 -5.31
N HIS A 125 2.28 14.97 -5.07
CA HIS A 125 1.49 15.56 -6.15
C HIS A 125 2.31 16.44 -7.10
N ALA A 126 3.40 17.06 -6.61
CA ALA A 126 4.29 17.84 -7.46
C ALA A 126 4.96 17.00 -8.57
N VAL A 127 4.99 15.67 -8.42
CA VAL A 127 5.56 14.72 -9.39
C VAL A 127 4.54 13.69 -9.88
N GLY A 128 3.24 13.91 -9.64
CA GLY A 128 2.16 13.06 -10.14
C GLY A 128 1.98 11.72 -9.43
N VAL A 129 2.56 11.55 -8.23
CA VAL A 129 2.41 10.33 -7.41
C VAL A 129 1.16 10.43 -6.54
N SER A 130 0.38 9.35 -6.45
CA SER A 130 -0.81 9.29 -5.59
C SER A 130 -0.45 9.07 -4.12
N VAL A 131 -1.26 9.60 -3.21
CA VAL A 131 -1.07 9.42 -1.76
C VAL A 131 -2.30 8.76 -1.13
N GLU A 132 -2.04 7.76 -0.30
CA GLU A 132 -2.97 7.19 0.67
C GLU A 132 -2.55 7.61 2.08
N ALA A 133 -3.50 7.80 2.99
CA ALA A 133 -3.25 8.16 4.38
C ALA A 133 -4.20 7.39 5.30
N GLU A 134 -3.70 6.96 6.46
CA GLU A 134 -4.47 6.23 7.47
C GLU A 134 -4.97 7.16 8.58
N LEU A 135 -6.23 6.96 8.99
CA LEU A 135 -6.83 7.60 10.16
C LEU A 135 -7.57 6.55 11.00
N GLY A 136 -7.23 6.47 12.29
CA GLY A 136 -7.66 5.37 13.16
C GLY A 136 -6.66 4.20 13.09
N SER A 137 -6.92 3.13 13.83
CA SER A 137 -6.05 1.94 13.83
C SER A 137 -6.78 0.72 13.28
N ILE A 138 -6.06 -0.08 12.48
CA ILE A 138 -6.49 -1.41 12.09
C ILE A 138 -6.29 -2.35 13.28
N GLY A 139 -7.37 -2.99 13.76
CA GLY A 139 -7.28 -3.99 14.82
C GLY A 139 -6.60 -5.27 14.32
N GLY A 140 -5.51 -5.67 14.98
CA GLY A 140 -4.72 -6.86 14.65
C GLY A 140 -3.82 -6.63 13.43
N SER A 141 -2.65 -6.03 13.65
CA SER A 141 -1.64 -5.94 12.61
C SER A 141 -1.10 -7.34 12.30
N SER A 142 -0.79 -7.63 11.03
CA SER A 142 -0.14 -8.88 10.62
C SER A 142 1.22 -9.10 11.29
N ILE A 143 1.78 -8.05 11.88
CA ILE A 143 3.03 -8.03 12.64
C ILE A 143 2.82 -8.55 14.08
N GLU A 144 1.63 -8.40 14.67
CA GLU A 144 1.31 -8.98 16.00
C GLU A 144 1.16 -10.50 15.99
N LEU A 145 0.92 -11.13 14.82
CA LEU A 145 0.79 -12.59 14.72
C LEU A 145 2.14 -13.33 14.77
N GLY A 146 3.27 -12.60 14.77
CA GLY A 146 4.64 -13.15 14.87
C GLY A 146 5.16 -13.31 16.30
N TYR A 147 4.52 -12.71 17.30
CA TYR A 147 4.79 -12.92 18.72
C TYR A 147 3.46 -13.04 19.45
N ALA A 148 2.97 -14.28 19.60
CA ALA A 148 1.87 -14.57 20.51
C ALA A 148 2.28 -14.18 21.94
N ALA A 149 1.93 -12.97 22.37
CA ALA A 149 1.76 -12.71 23.79
C ALA A 149 0.58 -13.59 24.25
N PRO A 150 0.71 -14.33 25.37
CA PRO A 150 -0.38 -15.16 25.85
C PRO A 150 -1.60 -14.27 26.09
N ALA A 151 -2.72 -14.65 25.46
CA ALA A 151 -3.98 -13.95 25.56
C ALA A 151 -4.32 -13.70 27.04
N SER A 152 -4.36 -12.44 27.44
CA SER A 152 -5.02 -12.07 28.68
C SER A 152 -6.51 -12.34 28.47
N THR A 153 -7.03 -13.25 29.28
CA THR A 153 -8.46 -13.58 29.37
C THR A 153 -9.23 -12.36 29.87
N GLY A 154 -9.62 -11.47 28.96
CA GLY A 154 -10.62 -10.44 29.16
C GLY A 154 -11.75 -10.68 28.16
N GLU A 155 -12.95 -10.91 28.66
CA GLU A 155 -14.14 -11.24 27.87
C GLU A 155 -14.44 -10.18 26.79
N THR A 156 -14.12 -10.48 25.53
CA THR A 156 -14.58 -9.67 24.40
C THR A 156 -16.04 -10.02 24.10
N ARG A 157 -16.97 -9.20 24.60
CA ARG A 157 -18.36 -9.22 24.12
C ARG A 157 -18.40 -8.70 22.69
N SER A 158 -18.66 -9.59 21.73
CA SER A 158 -18.93 -9.25 20.34
C SER A 158 -20.26 -8.49 20.23
N VAL A 159 -20.18 -7.17 20.02
CA VAL A 159 -21.35 -6.39 19.60
C VAL A 159 -21.42 -6.46 18.07
N LEU A 160 -22.10 -7.48 17.56
CA LEU A 160 -22.52 -7.55 16.17
C LEU A 160 -23.55 -6.43 15.91
N TYR A 161 -23.11 -5.39 15.21
CA TYR A 161 -23.99 -4.35 14.67
C TYR A 161 -24.96 -4.97 13.65
N ARG A 162 -26.27 -4.96 13.95
CA ARG A 162 -27.33 -5.26 12.98
C ARG A 162 -27.97 -3.94 12.55
N PRO A 163 -28.03 -3.62 11.25
CA PRO A 163 -28.72 -2.43 10.77
C PRO A 163 -30.25 -2.61 10.92
N ARG A 164 -30.93 -1.50 11.21
CA ARG A 164 -32.38 -1.36 11.05
C ARG A 164 -32.70 -0.94 9.62
#